data_AF-A0A816H5N2-F1
#
_entry.id   AF-A0A816H5N2-F1
#
_cell.length_a   1.000
_cell.length_b   1.000
_cell.length_c   1.000
_cell.angle_alpha   90.00
_cell.angle_beta   90.00
_cell.angle_gamma   90.00
#
_symmetry.space_group_name_H-M   'P 1'
#
loop_
_entity.id
_entity.type
_entity.pdbx_description
1 polymer ?
#
loop_
_entity_poly.entity_id
_entity_poly.type
_entity_poly.pdbx_seq_one_letter_code
_entity_poly.pdbx_strand_id
1 'polypeptide(L)'
;PTLRFVLSDQRILVCNNEIGFQPKNVDAICDIGASTKGKHKEGYAGHKGIGFKSVFMVSNRPEIHSGEYHFCFDTVDGTHKIGYICPIWLDHYEESLPNTKEWTTCMRLPIQRTCRLQGDFNDLQARILLFLNRLRRIEIVNQSVNSSNNDQCRVFTRIDHADGKIIELQEKSINGAVIKTFWLVVKKVLEVPQNIKEKLHEVKGDIYSTTIAFAYPLSGLQSSIMQSISPQPVFAYLPIRSYGFRFILQADFEVPVTREKIHEDNIWNDWLKSEMIHLLPLAYTTFQQLPDLLMSSLSELGNFNNITDIQILTYFLKFIPTRNALDRYFNRFVDDGLKLLMGFVKLPVSIENELGQIHTEWVQTSQCVLVKDPFVRKVLPQELFCAHFNKYYVPEQLISECDERTLIKLGCAPLQFSSITRLIKELYTRHGQEHSTKTSSIKQSKLL
;
A
#
# COMPACT_ATOMS: atom_id res chain seq x y z
N PRO A 1 -15.13 8.85 -13.57
CA PRO A 1 -15.79 7.71 -14.24
C PRO A 1 -16.35 6.70 -13.26
N THR A 2 -17.46 6.09 -13.65
CA THR A 2 -18.18 5.03 -12.95
C THR A 2 -18.27 3.82 -13.85
N LEU A 3 -18.09 2.63 -13.27
CA LEU A 3 -18.30 1.35 -13.93
C LEU A 3 -19.43 0.61 -13.22
N ARG A 4 -20.51 0.30 -13.92
CA ARG A 4 -21.69 -0.39 -13.37
C ARG A 4 -21.78 -1.80 -13.94
N PHE A 5 -21.86 -2.79 -13.05
CA PHE A 5 -22.19 -4.17 -13.35
C PHE A 5 -23.64 -4.43 -13.00
N VAL A 6 -24.43 -4.93 -13.94
CA VAL A 6 -25.80 -5.41 -13.69
C VAL A 6 -25.80 -6.91 -13.93
N LEU A 7 -26.01 -7.68 -12.87
CA LEU A 7 -25.95 -9.13 -12.84
C LEU A 7 -27.36 -9.70 -12.91
N SER A 8 -27.59 -10.65 -13.81
CA SER A 8 -28.78 -11.50 -13.82
C SER A 8 -28.40 -12.94 -14.11
N ASP A 9 -29.34 -13.87 -14.00
CA ASP A 9 -29.09 -15.30 -14.26
C ASP A 9 -28.73 -15.60 -15.72
N GLN A 10 -29.05 -14.69 -16.65
CA GLN A 10 -28.87 -14.89 -18.09
C GLN A 10 -27.72 -14.07 -18.68
N ARG A 11 -27.39 -12.93 -18.06
CA ARG A 11 -26.40 -11.99 -18.63
C ARG A 11 -25.75 -11.12 -17.56
N ILE A 12 -24.57 -10.61 -17.90
CA ILE A 12 -23.94 -9.47 -17.23
C ILE A 12 -23.98 -8.29 -18.18
N LEU A 13 -24.44 -7.13 -17.68
CA LEU A 13 -24.25 -5.86 -18.36
C LEU A 13 -23.12 -5.09 -17.69
N VAL A 14 -22.16 -4.61 -18.47
CA VAL A 14 -21.04 -3.79 -17.99
C VAL A 14 -21.13 -2.42 -18.64
N CYS A 15 -21.41 -1.39 -17.85
CA CYS A 15 -21.67 -0.05 -18.34
C CYS A 15 -20.60 0.92 -17.84
N ASN A 16 -20.08 1.77 -18.72
CA ASN A 16 -19.09 2.80 -18.43
C ASN A 16 -19.57 4.16 -18.96
N ASN A 17 -19.28 5.23 -18.23
CA ASN A 17 -19.72 6.59 -18.54
C ASN A 17 -18.58 7.52 -18.99
N GLU A 18 -17.51 6.97 -19.57
CA GLU A 18 -16.45 7.78 -20.20
C GLU A 18 -16.89 8.32 -21.57
N ILE A 19 -15.97 8.48 -22.52
CA ILE A 19 -16.22 9.14 -23.81
C ILE A 19 -16.68 8.19 -24.93
N GLY A 20 -16.81 6.90 -24.64
CA GLY A 20 -17.14 5.88 -25.65
C GLY A 20 -15.96 5.43 -26.52
N PHE A 21 -16.24 4.53 -27.45
CA PHE A 21 -15.27 4.00 -28.41
C PHE A 21 -14.98 5.02 -29.53
N GLN A 22 -13.71 5.12 -29.89
CA GLN A 22 -13.22 5.75 -31.11
C GLN A 22 -12.85 4.65 -32.13
N PRO A 23 -12.69 4.97 -33.44
CA PRO A 23 -12.34 3.97 -34.46
C PRO A 23 -11.15 3.10 -34.07
N LYS A 24 -10.06 3.72 -33.59
CA LYS A 24 -8.89 3.01 -33.08
C LYS A 24 -9.23 1.97 -32.01
N ASN A 25 -10.18 2.26 -31.12
CA ASN A 25 -10.58 1.35 -30.04
C ASN A 25 -11.21 0.08 -30.59
N VAL A 26 -12.00 0.19 -31.66
CA VAL A 26 -12.55 -0.94 -32.40
C VAL A 26 -11.41 -1.76 -33.00
N ASP A 27 -10.45 -1.12 -33.64
CA ASP A 27 -9.31 -1.82 -34.25
C ASP A 27 -8.52 -2.63 -33.20
N ALA A 28 -8.16 -2.00 -32.06
CA ALA A 28 -7.36 -2.71 -31.06
C ALA A 28 -8.13 -3.78 -30.28
N ILE A 29 -9.45 -3.65 -30.08
CA ILE A 29 -10.21 -4.70 -29.40
C ILE A 29 -10.36 -5.95 -30.28
N CYS A 30 -10.27 -5.78 -31.60
CA CYS A 30 -10.31 -6.86 -32.57
C CYS A 30 -8.97 -7.60 -32.62
N ASP A 31 -7.84 -6.90 -32.57
CA ASP A 31 -6.52 -7.51 -32.70
C ASP A 31 -6.14 -8.53 -31.61
N ILE A 32 -5.18 -9.42 -31.92
CA ILE A 32 -4.48 -10.26 -30.93
C ILE A 32 -3.26 -9.50 -30.43
N GLY A 33 -3.33 -8.97 -29.22
CA GLY A 33 -2.15 -8.39 -28.58
C GLY A 33 -1.91 -6.92 -28.87
N ALA A 34 -2.70 -6.27 -29.74
CA ALA A 34 -2.71 -4.80 -29.82
C ALA A 34 -3.63 -4.20 -28.74
N SER A 35 -3.18 -3.09 -28.14
CA SER A 35 -3.94 -2.34 -27.13
C SER A 35 -4.02 -0.88 -27.57
N THR A 36 -5.22 -0.29 -27.53
CA THR A 36 -5.41 1.16 -27.80
C THR A 36 -5.05 2.05 -26.63
N LYS A 37 -4.79 1.46 -25.48
CA LYS A 37 -4.12 2.16 -24.39
C LYS A 37 -2.69 2.31 -24.87
N GLY A 38 -2.48 3.39 -25.63
CA GLY A 38 -1.32 3.57 -26.48
C GLY A 38 -0.02 3.48 -25.69
N LYS A 39 1.08 3.62 -26.42
CA LYS A 39 2.44 3.84 -25.93
C LYS A 39 2.47 5.00 -24.91
N HIS A 40 1.94 4.78 -23.72
CA HIS A 40 1.94 5.73 -22.65
C HIS A 40 3.37 5.75 -22.15
N LYS A 41 3.96 6.94 -22.15
CA LYS A 41 5.30 7.19 -21.64
C LYS A 41 5.45 6.78 -20.17
N GLU A 42 4.33 6.53 -19.48
CA GLU A 42 4.20 6.12 -18.10
C GLU A 42 3.55 4.73 -18.02
N GLY A 43 4.13 3.80 -17.26
CA GLY A 43 3.64 2.41 -17.10
C GLY A 43 2.12 2.34 -16.84
N TYR A 44 1.44 1.40 -17.50
CA TYR A 44 -0.02 1.33 -17.52
C TYR A 44 -0.53 -0.12 -17.58
N ALA A 45 -1.70 -0.38 -16.97
CA ALA A 45 -2.34 -1.70 -17.00
C ALA A 45 -2.98 -2.06 -18.36
N GLY A 46 -2.52 -3.15 -18.98
CA GLY A 46 -3.17 -3.70 -20.18
C GLY A 46 -2.44 -3.46 -21.50
N HIS A 47 -1.11 -3.34 -21.47
CA HIS A 47 -0.25 -3.29 -22.65
C HIS A 47 -0.37 -4.52 -23.57
N LYS A 48 -0.76 -5.69 -23.03
CA LYS A 48 -0.79 -6.97 -23.75
C LYS A 48 -2.02 -7.17 -24.66
N GLY A 49 -2.99 -6.26 -24.72
CA GLY A 49 -4.20 -6.41 -25.57
C GLY A 49 -5.16 -7.58 -25.22
N ILE A 50 -4.77 -8.49 -24.33
CA ILE A 50 -5.55 -9.69 -23.95
C ILE A 50 -6.67 -9.44 -22.94
N GLY A 51 -6.73 -8.25 -22.33
CA GLY A 51 -7.62 -7.98 -21.19
C GLY A 51 -9.10 -8.20 -21.53
N PHE A 52 -9.55 -7.69 -22.68
CA PHE A 52 -10.93 -7.91 -23.12
C PHE A 52 -11.23 -9.38 -23.38
N LYS A 53 -10.30 -10.15 -23.96
CA LYS A 53 -10.54 -11.56 -24.32
C LYS A 53 -10.88 -12.45 -23.11
N SER A 54 -10.60 -12.01 -21.89
CA SER A 54 -11.06 -12.69 -20.67
C SER A 54 -12.59 -12.84 -20.57
N VAL A 55 -13.37 -11.99 -21.26
CA VAL A 55 -14.84 -12.11 -21.29
C VAL A 55 -15.32 -13.41 -21.94
N PHE A 56 -14.50 -14.05 -22.79
CA PHE A 56 -14.83 -15.35 -23.39
C PHE A 56 -14.82 -16.51 -22.40
N MET A 57 -14.27 -16.31 -21.19
CA MET A 57 -14.42 -17.28 -20.09
C MET A 57 -15.84 -17.31 -19.53
N VAL A 58 -16.65 -16.27 -19.79
CA VAL A 58 -18.00 -16.13 -19.23
C VAL A 58 -19.09 -16.04 -20.28
N SER A 59 -18.74 -15.63 -21.50
CA SER A 59 -19.69 -15.43 -22.60
C SER A 59 -19.11 -15.86 -23.94
N ASN A 60 -19.84 -16.67 -24.70
CA ASN A 60 -19.43 -17.02 -26.07
C ASN A 60 -19.78 -15.95 -27.11
N ARG A 61 -20.66 -15.00 -26.74
CA ARG A 61 -21.17 -13.97 -27.64
C ARG A 61 -21.24 -12.59 -26.97
N PRO A 62 -20.10 -11.99 -26.59
CA PRO A 62 -20.10 -10.66 -26.00
C PRO A 62 -20.47 -9.60 -27.04
N GLU A 63 -21.35 -8.69 -26.66
CA GLU A 63 -21.82 -7.56 -27.48
C GLU A 63 -21.28 -6.25 -26.90
N ILE A 64 -20.88 -5.32 -27.76
CA ILE A 64 -20.38 -4.00 -27.39
C ILE A 64 -21.22 -2.93 -28.08
N HIS A 65 -21.74 -2.02 -27.28
CA HIS A 65 -22.52 -0.87 -27.74
C HIS A 65 -21.90 0.40 -27.19
N SER A 66 -21.36 1.25 -28.07
CA SER A 66 -20.75 2.50 -27.66
C SER A 66 -20.88 3.58 -28.72
N GLY A 67 -21.65 4.64 -28.42
CA GLY A 67 -21.99 5.64 -29.43
C GLY A 67 -22.66 4.98 -30.63
N GLU A 68 -22.08 5.18 -31.81
CA GLU A 68 -22.54 4.60 -33.08
C GLU A 68 -21.99 3.18 -33.35
N TYR A 69 -21.08 2.68 -32.50
CA TYR A 69 -20.46 1.38 -32.69
C TYR A 69 -21.28 0.29 -31.98
N HIS A 70 -21.87 -0.60 -32.77
CA HIS A 70 -22.61 -1.76 -32.29
C HIS A 70 -22.12 -3.03 -32.98
N PHE A 71 -21.45 -3.90 -32.24
CA PHE A 71 -20.90 -5.14 -32.77
C PHE A 71 -20.82 -6.21 -31.70
N CYS A 72 -20.81 -7.47 -32.12
CA CYS A 72 -20.55 -8.60 -31.23
C CYS A 72 -19.38 -9.45 -31.72
N PHE A 73 -18.86 -10.27 -30.83
CA PHE A 73 -17.98 -11.38 -31.17
C PHE A 73 -18.77 -12.66 -31.00
N ASP A 74 -18.60 -13.65 -31.88
CA ASP A 74 -19.30 -14.94 -31.78
C ASP A 74 -18.30 -16.09 -31.95
N THR A 75 -18.21 -16.95 -30.93
CA THR A 75 -17.31 -18.11 -30.93
C THR A 75 -18.02 -19.44 -31.17
N VAL A 76 -19.35 -19.45 -31.27
CA VAL A 76 -20.19 -20.64 -31.48
C VAL A 76 -20.52 -20.83 -32.96
N ASP A 77 -20.80 -19.74 -33.68
CA ASP A 77 -21.08 -19.81 -35.11
C ASP A 77 -19.81 -20.21 -35.89
N GLY A 78 -19.76 -21.49 -36.28
CA GLY A 78 -18.61 -22.16 -36.90
C GLY A 78 -18.18 -21.62 -38.28
N THR A 79 -18.74 -20.50 -38.74
CA THR A 79 -18.35 -19.79 -39.96
C THR A 79 -17.04 -19.02 -39.80
N HIS A 80 -16.64 -18.67 -38.57
CA HIS A 80 -15.43 -17.89 -38.32
C HIS A 80 -14.56 -18.51 -37.21
N LYS A 81 -13.49 -19.24 -37.58
CA LYS A 81 -12.44 -19.74 -36.64
C LYS A 81 -11.67 -18.63 -35.87
N ILE A 82 -12.11 -17.38 -36.02
CA ILE A 82 -11.47 -16.13 -35.58
C ILE A 82 -12.50 -15.30 -34.77
N GLY A 83 -13.59 -15.93 -34.31
CA GLY A 83 -14.71 -15.27 -33.61
C GLY A 83 -14.35 -14.47 -32.36
N TYR A 84 -13.15 -14.67 -31.81
CA TYR A 84 -12.60 -13.90 -30.69
C TYR A 84 -11.92 -12.59 -31.13
N ILE A 85 -11.79 -12.32 -32.43
CA ILE A 85 -11.04 -11.20 -33.04
C ILE A 85 -11.86 -10.50 -34.12
N CYS A 86 -12.61 -11.25 -34.92
CA CYS A 86 -13.43 -10.69 -35.99
C CYS A 86 -14.81 -10.30 -35.44
N PRO A 87 -15.17 -9.00 -35.40
CA PRO A 87 -16.46 -8.56 -34.93
C PRO A 87 -17.53 -8.73 -36.03
N ILE A 88 -18.78 -8.90 -35.61
CA ILE A 88 -19.98 -8.89 -36.46
C ILE A 88 -20.74 -7.61 -36.12
N TRP A 89 -20.91 -6.72 -37.11
CA TRP A 89 -21.69 -5.49 -36.94
C TRP A 89 -23.18 -5.81 -36.76
N LEU A 90 -23.81 -5.09 -35.83
CA LEU A 90 -25.23 -5.26 -35.50
C LEU A 90 -26.01 -4.09 -36.09
N ASP A 91 -27.05 -4.40 -36.87
CA ASP A 91 -27.90 -3.38 -37.52
C ASP A 91 -28.77 -2.61 -36.51
N HIS A 92 -29.05 -3.21 -35.34
CA HIS A 92 -29.97 -2.66 -34.34
C HIS A 92 -29.44 -2.75 -32.90
N TYR A 93 -29.69 -1.68 -32.15
CA TYR A 93 -29.54 -1.58 -30.70
C TYR A 93 -30.81 -2.16 -30.04
N GLU A 94 -30.67 -3.16 -29.15
CA GLU A 94 -31.81 -3.63 -28.35
C GLU A 94 -32.22 -2.56 -27.32
N GLU A 95 -33.51 -2.25 -27.22
CA GLU A 95 -34.10 -1.30 -26.25
C GLU A 95 -33.88 -1.69 -24.77
N SER A 96 -33.34 -2.87 -24.47
CA SER A 96 -33.17 -3.42 -23.13
C SER A 96 -31.88 -2.99 -22.38
N LEU A 97 -31.03 -2.17 -23.02
CA LEU A 97 -29.80 -1.65 -22.41
C LEU A 97 -30.07 -0.40 -21.54
N PRO A 98 -29.28 -0.17 -20.48
CA PRO A 98 -29.44 0.99 -19.60
C PRO A 98 -29.30 2.30 -20.38
N ASN A 99 -30.02 3.35 -19.94
CA ASN A 99 -30.14 4.65 -20.61
C ASN A 99 -28.80 5.15 -21.20
N THR A 100 -28.73 5.22 -22.53
CA THR A 100 -27.54 5.63 -23.30
C THR A 100 -27.12 7.08 -23.05
N LYS A 101 -27.99 7.90 -22.44
CA LYS A 101 -27.63 9.26 -22.00
C LYS A 101 -26.76 9.27 -20.74
N GLU A 102 -26.83 8.22 -19.91
CA GLU A 102 -26.01 8.08 -18.70
C GLU A 102 -24.77 7.20 -18.97
N TRP A 103 -24.87 6.22 -19.87
CA TRP A 103 -23.83 5.23 -20.17
C TRP A 103 -23.41 5.29 -21.63
N THR A 104 -22.16 5.67 -21.87
CA THR A 104 -21.62 5.84 -23.24
C THR A 104 -21.06 4.55 -23.83
N THR A 105 -20.73 3.56 -22.99
CA THR A 105 -20.33 2.22 -23.42
C THR A 105 -21.06 1.19 -22.56
N CYS A 106 -21.76 0.28 -23.21
CA CYS A 106 -22.43 -0.86 -22.57
C CYS A 106 -21.96 -2.15 -23.25
N MET A 107 -21.45 -3.09 -22.47
CA MET A 107 -21.12 -4.43 -22.93
C MET A 107 -22.17 -5.40 -22.39
N ARG A 108 -22.76 -6.21 -23.27
CA ARG A 108 -23.69 -7.27 -22.90
C ARG A 108 -22.99 -8.60 -23.02
N LEU A 109 -22.95 -9.34 -21.92
CA LEU A 109 -22.27 -10.62 -21.80
C LEU A 109 -23.31 -11.70 -21.45
N PRO A 110 -23.92 -12.38 -22.44
CA PRO A 110 -24.74 -13.55 -22.18
C PRO A 110 -23.93 -14.62 -21.45
N ILE A 111 -24.40 -15.05 -20.27
CA ILE A 111 -23.65 -15.96 -19.39
C ILE A 111 -23.74 -17.38 -19.96
N GLN A 112 -22.60 -18.08 -20.05
CA GLN A 112 -22.57 -19.52 -20.28
C GLN A 112 -23.21 -20.26 -19.08
N ARG A 113 -24.07 -21.25 -19.33
CA ARG A 113 -24.85 -21.99 -18.31
C ARG A 113 -24.01 -22.58 -17.15
N THR A 114 -22.71 -22.72 -17.34
CA THR A 114 -21.75 -23.30 -16.38
C THR A 114 -21.12 -22.27 -15.42
N CYS A 115 -21.27 -20.97 -15.65
CA CYS A 115 -20.58 -19.94 -14.88
C CYS A 115 -21.41 -19.46 -13.67
N ARG A 116 -20.82 -19.47 -12.47
CA ARG A 116 -21.42 -18.95 -11.23
C ARG A 116 -20.64 -17.75 -10.71
N LEU A 117 -20.90 -16.58 -11.26
CA LEU A 117 -20.09 -15.36 -11.01
C LEU A 117 -20.55 -14.56 -9.78
N GLN A 118 -21.72 -14.85 -9.22
CA GLN A 118 -22.25 -14.10 -8.07
C GLN A 118 -21.32 -14.15 -6.86
N GLY A 119 -20.65 -15.29 -6.61
CA GLY A 119 -19.64 -15.43 -5.55
C GLY A 119 -18.44 -14.52 -5.78
N ASP A 120 -17.92 -14.48 -7.00
CA ASP A 120 -16.75 -13.67 -7.35
C ASP A 120 -17.00 -12.17 -7.16
N PHE A 121 -18.21 -11.70 -7.51
CA PHE A 121 -18.61 -10.31 -7.26
C PHE A 121 -18.80 -10.01 -5.77
N ASN A 122 -19.19 -11.00 -4.95
CA ASN A 122 -19.31 -10.83 -3.50
C ASN A 122 -17.94 -10.62 -2.84
N ASP A 123 -16.92 -11.35 -3.30
CA ASP A 123 -15.55 -11.23 -2.78
C ASP A 123 -14.82 -9.95 -3.22
N LEU A 124 -15.39 -9.21 -4.17
CA LEU A 124 -14.84 -7.93 -4.62
C LEU A 124 -14.89 -6.89 -3.50
N GLN A 125 -13.80 -6.14 -3.35
CA GLN A 125 -13.61 -5.12 -2.31
C GLN A 125 -13.25 -3.77 -2.92
N ALA A 126 -13.59 -2.67 -2.24
CA ALA A 126 -13.32 -1.31 -2.72
C ALA A 126 -11.84 -1.00 -3.02
N ARG A 127 -10.90 -1.76 -2.42
CA ARG A 127 -9.44 -1.62 -2.62
C ARG A 127 -8.97 -1.74 -4.07
N ILE A 128 -9.77 -2.33 -4.96
CA ILE A 128 -9.47 -2.36 -6.41
C ILE A 128 -9.37 -0.97 -7.02
N LEU A 129 -10.01 0.04 -6.42
CA LEU A 129 -9.99 1.43 -6.89
C LEU A 129 -8.69 2.16 -6.52
N LEU A 130 -7.89 1.64 -5.57
CA LEU A 130 -6.81 2.37 -4.88
C LEU A 130 -5.72 2.91 -5.82
N PHE A 131 -5.39 2.17 -6.88
CA PHE A 131 -4.34 2.54 -7.85
C PHE A 131 -4.86 2.74 -9.27
N LEU A 132 -6.18 2.81 -9.45
CA LEU A 132 -6.75 3.15 -10.76
C LEU A 132 -6.58 4.64 -11.02
N ASN A 133 -6.20 5.00 -12.24
CA ASN A 133 -5.91 6.39 -12.58
C ASN A 133 -7.20 7.24 -12.58
N ARG A 134 -8.21 6.82 -13.35
CA ARG A 134 -9.43 7.61 -13.59
C ARG A 134 -10.66 7.08 -12.88
N LEU A 135 -10.88 5.76 -12.85
CA LEU A 135 -12.09 5.18 -12.27
C LEU A 135 -12.21 5.57 -10.78
N ARG A 136 -13.37 6.08 -10.38
CA ARG A 136 -13.65 6.53 -9.01
C ARG A 136 -14.80 5.80 -8.35
N ARG A 137 -15.63 5.11 -9.13
CA ARG A 137 -16.81 4.43 -8.61
C ARG A 137 -17.08 3.13 -9.35
N ILE A 138 -17.43 2.09 -8.60
CA ILE A 138 -17.91 0.80 -9.13
C ILE A 138 -19.25 0.52 -8.49
N GLU A 139 -20.23 0.13 -9.30
CA GLU A 139 -21.57 -0.24 -8.85
C GLU A 139 -21.85 -1.66 -9.30
N ILE A 140 -22.41 -2.48 -8.39
CA ILE A 140 -22.76 -3.87 -8.64
C ILE A 140 -24.22 -4.03 -8.26
N VAL A 141 -25.07 -4.24 -9.25
CA VAL A 141 -26.52 -4.38 -9.09
C VAL A 141 -26.89 -5.82 -9.41
N ASN A 142 -27.50 -6.52 -8.45
CA ASN A 142 -28.02 -7.88 -8.68
C ASN A 142 -29.52 -7.83 -8.97
N GLN A 143 -29.89 -8.15 -10.21
CA GLN A 143 -31.27 -8.25 -10.70
C GLN A 143 -31.71 -9.72 -10.66
N SER A 144 -32.30 -10.13 -9.54
CA SER A 144 -32.97 -11.44 -9.43
C SER A 144 -34.43 -11.31 -9.82
N VAL A 145 -34.91 -12.22 -10.67
CA VAL A 145 -36.30 -12.28 -11.15
C VAL A 145 -37.32 -12.44 -10.00
N ASN A 146 -36.88 -12.91 -8.83
CA ASN A 146 -37.75 -13.22 -7.68
C ASN A 146 -37.69 -12.20 -6.53
N SER A 147 -36.92 -11.12 -6.64
CA SER A 147 -36.86 -10.09 -5.60
C SER A 147 -37.81 -8.94 -5.91
N SER A 148 -39.04 -9.06 -5.44
CA SER A 148 -39.97 -7.93 -5.33
C SER A 148 -39.34 -6.83 -4.46
N ASN A 149 -38.96 -5.72 -5.09
CA ASN A 149 -38.76 -4.37 -4.53
C ASN A 149 -37.49 -4.03 -3.72
N ASN A 150 -36.33 -4.64 -3.95
CA ASN A 150 -35.06 -3.92 -3.67
C ASN A 150 -33.92 -4.51 -4.50
N ASP A 151 -33.51 -3.81 -5.56
CA ASP A 151 -32.26 -4.11 -6.28
C ASP A 151 -31.11 -4.13 -5.27
N GLN A 152 -30.45 -5.29 -5.15
CA GLN A 152 -29.32 -5.43 -4.26
C GLN A 152 -28.10 -4.76 -4.87
N CYS A 153 -27.84 -3.52 -4.46
CA CYS A 153 -26.76 -2.70 -4.98
C CYS A 153 -25.60 -2.56 -4.00
N ARG A 154 -24.40 -2.98 -4.42
CA ARG A 154 -23.13 -2.65 -3.74
C ARG A 154 -22.44 -1.52 -4.49
N VAL A 155 -21.93 -0.54 -3.76
CA VAL A 155 -21.23 0.60 -4.36
C VAL A 155 -19.88 0.80 -3.69
N PHE A 156 -18.84 0.87 -4.51
CA PHE A 156 -17.49 1.26 -4.09
C PHE A 156 -17.19 2.64 -4.62
N THR A 157 -16.73 3.54 -3.74
CA THR A 157 -16.34 4.91 -4.12
C THR A 157 -14.95 5.20 -3.60
N ARG A 158 -14.14 5.86 -4.44
CA ARG A 158 -12.83 6.39 -4.09
C ARG A 158 -12.86 7.91 -4.08
N ILE A 159 -12.37 8.48 -2.98
CA ILE A 159 -12.20 9.92 -2.81
C ILE A 159 -10.73 10.17 -2.47
N ASP A 160 -10.11 11.08 -3.22
CA ASP A 160 -8.71 11.45 -3.06
C ASP A 160 -8.63 12.75 -2.25
N HIS A 161 -7.90 12.74 -1.15
CA HIS A 161 -7.66 13.88 -0.26
C HIS A 161 -6.15 14.20 -0.18
N ALA A 162 -5.78 15.39 0.30
CA ALA A 162 -4.40 15.89 0.36
C ALA A 162 -3.58 15.55 -0.90
N ASP A 163 -4.08 15.98 -2.07
CA ASP A 163 -3.42 15.74 -3.36
C ASP A 163 -3.15 14.24 -3.64
N GLY A 164 -4.08 13.37 -3.19
CA GLY A 164 -4.00 11.92 -3.40
C GLY A 164 -3.01 11.19 -2.48
N LYS A 165 -2.50 11.85 -1.42
CA LYS A 165 -1.75 11.20 -0.34
C LYS A 165 -2.65 10.44 0.62
N ILE A 166 -3.89 10.90 0.82
CA ILE A 166 -4.89 10.18 1.63
C ILE A 166 -6.01 9.73 0.70
N ILE A 167 -6.28 8.43 0.67
CA ILE A 167 -7.37 7.86 -0.12
C ILE A 167 -8.43 7.31 0.82
N GLU A 168 -9.65 7.82 0.67
CA GLU A 168 -10.84 7.27 1.30
C GLU A 168 -11.51 6.30 0.34
N LEU A 169 -11.72 5.07 0.80
CA LEU A 169 -12.50 4.06 0.11
C LEU A 169 -13.79 3.82 0.90
N GLN A 170 -14.91 4.05 0.23
CA GLN A 170 -16.24 3.82 0.76
C GLN A 170 -16.81 2.55 0.16
N GLU A 171 -17.35 1.68 1.01
CA GLU A 171 -18.05 0.46 0.62
C GLU A 171 -19.47 0.49 1.19
N LYS A 172 -20.45 0.69 0.30
CA LYS A 172 -21.87 0.58 0.62
C LYS A 172 -22.33 -0.83 0.28
N SER A 173 -22.70 -1.59 1.31
CA SER A 173 -23.38 -2.88 1.15
C SER A 173 -24.89 -2.67 0.96
N ILE A 174 -25.55 -3.70 0.43
CA ILE A 174 -26.96 -3.70 0.02
C ILE A 174 -27.91 -3.10 1.07
N ASN A 175 -27.76 -3.48 2.33
CA ASN A 175 -28.54 -2.98 3.48
C ASN A 175 -27.64 -2.49 4.62
N GLY A 176 -26.36 -2.25 4.34
CA GLY A 176 -25.35 -1.94 5.35
C GLY A 176 -25.09 -0.45 5.46
N ALA A 177 -24.55 -0.03 6.61
CA ALA A 177 -23.90 1.26 6.72
C ALA A 177 -22.75 1.36 5.69
N VAL A 178 -22.44 2.58 5.26
CA VAL A 178 -21.28 2.83 4.42
C VAL A 178 -20.03 2.64 5.27
N ILE A 179 -19.23 1.63 4.94
CA ILE A 179 -17.94 1.40 5.59
C ILE A 179 -16.92 2.29 4.92
N LYS A 180 -16.26 3.15 5.70
CA LYS A 180 -15.18 4.02 5.22
C LYS A 180 -13.84 3.46 5.69
N THR A 181 -12.89 3.35 4.77
CA THR A 181 -11.49 3.02 5.10
C THR A 181 -10.56 4.08 4.52
N PHE A 182 -9.53 4.43 5.28
CA PHE A 182 -8.57 5.46 4.91
C PHE A 182 -7.20 4.85 4.70
N TRP A 183 -6.50 5.31 3.67
CA TRP A 183 -5.21 4.79 3.25
C TRP A 183 -4.22 5.93 3.03
N LEU A 184 -3.05 5.84 3.64
CA LEU A 184 -1.93 6.73 3.32
C LEU A 184 -1.17 6.14 2.14
N VAL A 185 -1.12 6.87 1.03
CA VAL A 185 -0.49 6.43 -0.21
C VAL A 185 0.75 7.24 -0.50
N VAL A 186 1.87 6.53 -0.62
CA VAL A 186 3.20 7.06 -0.88
C VAL A 186 3.60 6.61 -2.27
N LYS A 187 3.79 7.55 -3.20
CA LYS A 187 4.10 7.25 -4.61
C LYS A 187 5.45 7.82 -4.99
N LYS A 188 6.16 7.11 -5.87
CA LYS A 188 7.37 7.60 -6.54
C LYS A 188 7.28 7.27 -8.01
N VAL A 189 7.46 8.27 -8.86
CA VAL A 189 7.64 8.09 -10.29
C VAL A 189 9.12 7.78 -10.52
N LEU A 190 9.39 6.72 -11.29
CA LEU A 190 10.71 6.25 -11.65
C LEU A 190 10.92 6.51 -13.12
N GLU A 191 12.06 7.09 -13.48
CA GLU A 191 12.52 7.11 -14.86
C GLU A 191 13.16 5.78 -15.19
N VAL A 192 12.78 5.18 -16.32
CA VAL A 192 13.30 3.88 -16.72
C VAL A 192 14.75 4.05 -17.24
N PRO A 193 15.73 3.35 -16.64
CA PRO A 193 17.12 3.39 -17.06
C PRO A 193 17.31 2.94 -18.52
N GLN A 194 18.28 3.54 -19.21
CA GLN A 194 18.52 3.28 -20.63
C GLN A 194 18.88 1.82 -20.93
N ASN A 195 19.68 1.19 -20.07
CA ASN A 195 20.05 -0.23 -20.16
C ASN A 195 18.85 -1.18 -20.04
N ILE A 196 17.77 -0.75 -19.38
CA ILE A 196 16.51 -1.52 -19.27
C ILE A 196 15.64 -1.26 -20.49
N LYS A 197 15.56 -0.01 -20.97
CA LYS A 197 14.85 0.34 -22.20
C LYS A 197 15.36 -0.45 -23.39
N GLU A 198 16.67 -0.52 -23.58
CA GLU A 198 17.30 -1.25 -24.70
C GLU A 198 16.93 -2.74 -24.71
N LYS A 199 16.86 -3.36 -23.53
CA LYS A 199 16.53 -4.79 -23.40
C LYS A 199 15.05 -5.10 -23.54
N LEU A 200 14.17 -4.11 -23.34
CA LEU A 200 12.71 -4.29 -23.33
C LEU A 200 12.01 -3.55 -24.47
N HIS A 201 12.76 -2.90 -25.38
CA HIS A 201 12.23 -2.08 -26.46
C HIS A 201 11.23 -2.84 -27.34
N GLU A 202 11.48 -4.13 -27.61
CA GLU A 202 10.59 -5.00 -28.39
C GLU A 202 9.29 -5.39 -27.66
N VAL A 203 9.32 -5.48 -26.32
CA VAL A 203 8.22 -6.07 -25.52
C VAL A 203 7.33 -5.00 -24.88
N LYS A 204 7.91 -3.87 -24.47
CA LYS A 204 7.21 -2.80 -23.74
C LYS A 204 7.10 -1.49 -24.53
N GLY A 205 7.80 -1.35 -25.66
CA GLY A 205 7.80 -0.11 -26.45
C GLY A 205 8.44 1.08 -25.72
N ASP A 206 8.01 2.29 -26.04
CA ASP A 206 8.57 3.56 -25.54
C ASP A 206 8.11 3.92 -24.11
N ILE A 207 8.38 3.06 -23.12
CA ILE A 207 8.11 3.39 -21.71
C ILE A 207 9.27 4.23 -21.17
N TYR A 208 8.97 5.47 -20.75
CA TYR A 208 9.97 6.40 -20.21
C TYR A 208 9.95 6.43 -18.68
N SER A 209 8.81 6.19 -18.06
CA SER A 209 8.64 6.19 -16.62
C SER A 209 7.64 5.13 -16.14
N THR A 210 7.65 4.84 -14.85
CA THR A 210 6.64 4.00 -14.19
C THR A 210 6.46 4.45 -12.75
N THR A 211 5.36 4.07 -12.13
CA THR A 211 5.02 4.48 -10.76
C THR A 211 5.02 3.28 -9.84
N ILE A 212 5.77 3.40 -8.75
CA ILE A 212 5.72 2.50 -7.61
C ILE A 212 5.02 3.20 -6.45
N ALA A 213 4.31 2.44 -5.63
CA ALA A 213 3.61 2.99 -4.48
C ALA A 213 3.47 2.01 -3.32
N PHE A 214 3.43 2.56 -2.12
CA PHE A 214 2.94 1.88 -0.92
C PHE A 214 1.62 2.51 -0.49
N ALA A 215 0.68 1.68 -0.04
CA ALA A 215 -0.53 2.15 0.62
C ALA A 215 -0.69 1.50 1.98
N TYR A 216 -0.67 2.32 3.02
CA TYR A 216 -0.78 1.92 4.41
C TYR A 216 -2.22 2.11 4.88
N PRO A 217 -2.88 1.07 5.43
CA PRO A 217 -4.19 1.26 6.04
C PRO A 217 -4.05 2.18 7.25
N LEU A 218 -4.98 3.11 7.45
CA LEU A 218 -5.02 4.01 8.61
C LEU A 218 -6.04 3.58 9.67
N SER A 219 -6.79 2.51 9.42
CA SER A 219 -7.77 1.96 10.38
C SER A 219 -7.13 1.58 11.72
N GLY A 220 -5.88 1.13 11.73
CA GLY A 220 -5.16 0.75 12.94
C GLY A 220 -4.76 1.92 13.85
N LEU A 221 -4.84 3.17 13.38
CA LEU A 221 -4.63 4.37 14.19
C LEU A 221 -5.93 4.85 14.88
N GLN A 222 -7.10 4.35 14.46
CA GLN A 222 -8.40 4.81 14.96
C GLN A 222 -8.82 4.12 16.27
N SER A 223 -8.15 3.03 16.66
CA SER A 223 -8.52 2.25 17.84
C SER A 223 -7.53 2.47 19.00
N SER A 224 -8.06 2.58 20.23
CA SER A 224 -7.28 2.68 21.47
C SER A 224 -6.32 1.51 21.71
N ILE A 225 -6.55 0.39 21.02
CA ILE A 225 -5.64 -0.75 20.91
C ILE A 225 -5.27 -0.85 19.43
N MET A 226 -4.01 -0.62 19.08
CA MET A 226 -3.54 -0.77 17.71
C MET A 226 -3.70 -2.24 17.27
N GLN A 227 -4.69 -2.50 16.40
CA GLN A 227 -5.03 -3.86 15.96
C GLN A 227 -3.88 -4.51 15.17
N SER A 228 -3.83 -5.84 15.20
CA SER A 228 -2.90 -6.60 14.37
C SER A 228 -3.20 -6.36 12.89
N ILE A 229 -2.31 -5.64 12.20
CA ILE A 229 -2.42 -5.41 10.76
C ILE A 229 -2.21 -6.74 10.02
N SER A 230 -3.21 -7.18 9.26
CA SER A 230 -3.17 -8.40 8.46
C SER A 230 -2.35 -8.22 7.17
N PRO A 231 -1.81 -9.31 6.60
CA PRO A 231 -1.14 -9.27 5.31
C PRO A 231 -2.05 -8.74 4.20
N GLN A 232 -1.50 -7.84 3.39
CA GLN A 232 -2.16 -7.23 2.25
C GLN A 232 -1.71 -7.89 0.94
N PRO A 233 -2.53 -7.84 -0.12
CA PRO A 233 -2.11 -8.29 -1.44
C PRO A 233 -1.12 -7.30 -2.07
N VAL A 234 -0.23 -7.81 -2.90
CA VAL A 234 0.58 -7.02 -3.84
C VAL A 234 -0.27 -6.71 -5.07
N PHE A 235 -0.09 -5.52 -5.63
CA PHE A 235 -0.85 -5.01 -6.76
C PHE A 235 0.03 -4.83 -7.99
N ALA A 236 -0.52 -5.23 -9.14
CA ALA A 236 -0.14 -4.70 -10.45
C ALA A 236 -1.36 -3.99 -11.02
N TYR A 237 -1.63 -2.79 -10.48
CA TYR A 237 -2.85 -1.97 -10.58
C TYR A 237 -4.14 -2.61 -10.03
N LEU A 238 -4.28 -3.93 -10.20
CA LEU A 238 -5.28 -4.76 -9.56
C LEU A 238 -4.60 -5.75 -8.60
N PRO A 239 -5.32 -6.25 -7.57
CA PRO A 239 -4.78 -7.24 -6.64
C PRO A 239 -4.25 -8.49 -7.35
N ILE A 240 -3.17 -9.06 -6.82
CA ILE A 240 -2.59 -10.35 -7.24
C ILE A 240 -2.79 -11.35 -6.09
N ARG A 241 -1.78 -11.50 -5.23
CA ARG A 241 -1.79 -12.33 -4.03
C ARG A 241 -1.02 -11.64 -2.92
N SER A 242 -1.13 -12.14 -1.69
CA SER A 242 -0.26 -11.69 -0.61
C SER A 242 1.14 -12.29 -0.74
N TYR A 243 2.14 -11.45 -0.42
CA TYR A 243 3.54 -11.83 -0.25
C TYR A 243 4.02 -11.58 1.20
N GLY A 244 3.09 -11.35 2.13
CA GLY A 244 3.39 -11.13 3.54
C GLY A 244 3.54 -9.67 3.99
N PHE A 245 3.51 -8.71 3.06
CA PHE A 245 3.50 -7.28 3.42
C PHE A 245 2.25 -6.93 4.20
N ARG A 246 2.38 -6.06 5.20
CA ARG A 246 1.26 -5.55 6.02
C ARG A 246 0.65 -4.25 5.45
N PHE A 247 1.21 -3.77 4.35
CA PHE A 247 0.74 -2.64 3.55
C PHE A 247 0.62 -3.12 2.10
N ILE A 248 -0.17 -2.41 1.29
CA ILE A 248 -0.26 -2.75 -0.13
C ILE A 248 0.97 -2.20 -0.85
N LEU A 249 1.69 -3.08 -1.54
CA LEU A 249 2.76 -2.72 -2.45
C LEU A 249 2.21 -2.74 -3.87
N GLN A 250 2.36 -1.64 -4.60
CA GLN A 250 1.96 -1.51 -6.01
C GLN A 250 3.16 -1.17 -6.88
N ALA A 251 3.24 -1.83 -8.03
CA ALA A 251 4.08 -1.42 -9.15
C ALA A 251 3.52 -1.97 -10.47
N ASP A 252 4.08 -1.54 -11.60
CA ASP A 252 3.79 -2.12 -12.92
C ASP A 252 4.48 -3.48 -13.10
N PHE A 253 4.24 -4.45 -12.20
CA PHE A 253 4.85 -5.77 -12.31
C PHE A 253 4.37 -6.50 -13.56
N GLU A 254 5.30 -7.17 -14.22
CA GLU A 254 4.95 -8.19 -15.19
C GLU A 254 4.44 -9.44 -14.49
N VAL A 255 3.24 -9.85 -14.92
CA VAL A 255 2.49 -10.98 -14.40
C VAL A 255 2.06 -11.91 -15.54
N PRO A 256 1.90 -13.22 -15.27
CA PRO A 256 1.35 -14.17 -16.22
C PRO A 256 -0.10 -13.84 -16.51
N VAL A 257 -0.66 -14.48 -17.55
CA VAL A 257 -2.05 -14.25 -17.98
C VAL A 257 -3.04 -14.55 -16.87
N THR A 258 -2.79 -15.58 -16.07
CA THR A 258 -3.62 -15.95 -14.90
C THR A 258 -3.56 -14.94 -13.76
N ARG A 259 -2.51 -14.10 -13.71
CA ARG A 259 -2.26 -13.09 -12.66
C ARG A 259 -2.20 -13.66 -11.23
N GLU A 260 -1.90 -14.94 -11.07
CA GLU A 260 -1.80 -15.59 -9.75
C GLU A 260 -0.55 -15.19 -8.97
N LYS A 261 0.56 -14.93 -9.68
CA LYS A 261 1.84 -14.52 -9.08
C LYS A 261 2.59 -13.54 -9.98
N ILE A 262 3.67 -12.95 -9.45
CA ILE A 262 4.59 -12.10 -10.23
C ILE A 262 5.48 -13.02 -11.06
N HIS A 263 5.81 -12.63 -12.30
CA HIS A 263 6.83 -13.36 -13.06
C HIS A 263 8.17 -13.27 -12.33
N GLU A 264 8.67 -14.43 -11.95
CA GLU A 264 10.04 -14.62 -11.49
C GLU A 264 10.98 -14.49 -12.71
N ASP A 265 12.21 -14.02 -12.47
CA ASP A 265 13.28 -13.92 -13.47
C ASP A 265 13.03 -12.96 -14.65
N ASN A 266 12.57 -11.73 -14.35
CA ASN A 266 12.56 -10.64 -15.32
C ASN A 266 13.27 -9.39 -14.79
N ILE A 267 14.18 -8.86 -15.61
CA ILE A 267 14.95 -7.63 -15.40
C ILE A 267 14.06 -6.45 -14.99
N TRP A 268 12.87 -6.31 -15.58
CA TRP A 268 11.91 -5.25 -15.23
C TRP A 268 11.45 -5.36 -13.78
N ASN A 269 11.01 -6.54 -13.37
CA ASN A 269 10.53 -6.79 -12.01
C ASN A 269 11.66 -6.71 -10.98
N ASP A 270 12.88 -7.13 -11.34
CA ASP A 270 14.06 -7.02 -10.49
C ASP A 270 14.47 -5.56 -10.26
N TRP A 271 14.45 -4.74 -11.30
CA TRP A 271 14.67 -3.30 -11.18
C TRP A 271 13.59 -2.61 -10.34
N LEU A 272 12.32 -2.93 -10.56
CA LEU A 272 11.23 -2.41 -9.73
C LEU A 272 11.45 -2.76 -8.25
N LYS A 273 11.84 -4.00 -7.93
CA LYS A 273 12.17 -4.42 -6.56
C LYS A 273 13.33 -3.61 -5.97
N SER A 274 14.39 -3.36 -6.74
CA SER A 274 15.52 -2.56 -6.25
C SER A 274 15.15 -1.10 -6.02
N GLU A 275 14.16 -0.56 -6.74
CA GLU A 275 13.68 0.81 -6.52
C GLU A 275 12.68 0.92 -5.36
N MET A 276 11.91 -0.13 -5.07
CA MET A 276 10.89 -0.12 -4.02
C MET A 276 11.43 0.18 -2.64
N ILE A 277 12.66 -0.24 -2.31
CA ILE A 277 13.26 0.04 -1.00
C ILE A 277 13.37 1.55 -0.72
N HIS A 278 13.48 2.38 -1.76
CA HIS A 278 13.54 3.83 -1.63
C HIS A 278 12.19 4.47 -1.27
N LEU A 279 11.08 3.73 -1.35
CA LEU A 279 9.79 4.20 -0.81
C LEU A 279 9.76 4.16 0.72
N LEU A 280 10.63 3.39 1.39
CA LEU A 280 10.60 3.30 2.86
C LEU A 280 10.99 4.63 3.55
N PRO A 281 12.10 5.31 3.19
CA PRO A 281 12.38 6.66 3.71
C PRO A 281 11.30 7.68 3.34
N LEU A 282 10.77 7.62 2.11
CA LEU A 282 9.69 8.51 1.69
C LEU A 282 8.43 8.28 2.53
N ALA A 283 8.11 7.02 2.82
CA ALA A 283 7.00 6.65 3.69
C ALA A 283 7.22 7.20 5.10
N TYR A 284 8.41 7.03 5.68
CA TYR A 284 8.75 7.60 6.99
C TYR A 284 8.48 9.12 7.03
N THR A 285 9.00 9.87 6.06
CA THR A 285 8.77 11.33 6.01
C THR A 285 7.30 11.70 5.79
N THR A 286 6.56 10.90 5.03
CA THR A 286 5.13 11.12 4.80
C THR A 286 4.32 10.82 6.07
N PHE A 287 4.72 9.80 6.85
CA PHE A 287 4.12 9.52 8.16
C PHE A 287 4.38 10.66 9.15
N GLN A 288 5.56 11.28 9.15
CA GLN A 288 5.81 12.46 9.99
C GLN A 288 4.89 13.64 9.66
N GLN A 289 4.48 13.78 8.39
CA GLN A 289 3.54 14.80 7.93
C GLN A 289 2.07 14.37 8.12
N LEU A 290 1.80 13.15 8.60
CA LEU A 290 0.45 12.61 8.69
C LEU A 290 -0.50 13.49 9.52
N PRO A 291 -0.12 14.09 10.67
CA PRO A 291 -1.02 14.97 11.42
C PRO A 291 -1.55 16.12 10.56
N ASP A 292 -0.67 16.80 9.83
CA ASP A 292 -1.04 17.92 8.94
C ASP A 292 -1.91 17.45 7.77
N LEU A 293 -1.59 16.29 7.20
CA LEU A 293 -2.38 15.68 6.12
C LEU A 293 -3.79 15.33 6.58
N LEU A 294 -3.95 14.79 7.80
CA LEU A 294 -5.26 14.44 8.35
C LEU A 294 -6.04 15.71 8.71
N MET A 295 -5.41 16.71 9.33
CA MET A 295 -6.06 17.97 9.68
C MET A 295 -6.59 18.73 8.46
N SER A 296 -5.82 18.77 7.37
CA SER A 296 -6.22 19.46 6.13
C SER A 296 -7.28 18.71 5.32
N SER A 297 -7.37 17.40 5.47
CA SER A 297 -8.16 16.53 4.58
C SER A 297 -9.47 16.02 5.18
N LEU A 298 -9.55 15.90 6.50
CA LEU A 298 -10.58 15.08 7.16
C LEU A 298 -11.34 15.90 8.20
N SER A 299 -12.03 16.96 7.76
CA SER A 299 -12.92 17.78 8.59
C SER A 299 -14.01 16.98 9.32
N GLU A 300 -14.31 15.75 8.88
CA GLU A 300 -15.38 14.89 9.41
C GLU A 300 -14.93 13.77 10.37
N LEU A 301 -13.65 13.68 10.74
CA LEU A 301 -13.17 12.60 11.61
C LEU A 301 -12.81 13.07 13.02
N GLY A 302 -13.78 12.96 13.93
CA GLY A 302 -13.52 13.03 15.38
C GLY A 302 -12.60 11.91 15.92
N ASN A 303 -12.30 10.88 15.12
CA ASN A 303 -11.58 9.68 15.55
C ASN A 303 -10.05 9.72 15.42
N PHE A 304 -9.47 10.69 14.70
CA PHE A 304 -8.01 10.85 14.59
C PHE A 304 -7.48 12.00 15.46
N ASN A 305 -8.33 12.60 16.29
CA ASN A 305 -7.94 13.68 17.20
C ASN A 305 -6.99 13.14 18.29
N ASN A 306 -5.90 13.86 18.56
CA ASN A 306 -4.89 13.58 19.59
C ASN A 306 -3.89 12.44 19.31
N ILE A 307 -3.62 12.12 18.04
CA ILE A 307 -2.52 11.19 17.73
C ILE A 307 -1.18 11.87 17.97
N THR A 308 -0.32 11.23 18.75
CA THR A 308 1.04 11.74 19.04
C THR A 308 2.06 11.25 18.02
N ASP A 309 3.16 11.98 17.86
CA ASP A 309 4.24 11.59 16.94
C ASP A 309 4.84 10.21 17.26
N ILE A 310 4.91 9.86 18.56
CA ILE A 310 5.39 8.54 18.98
C ILE A 310 4.42 7.43 18.59
N GLN A 311 3.10 7.66 18.62
CA GLN A 311 2.11 6.69 18.14
C GLN A 311 2.22 6.49 16.63
N ILE A 312 2.43 7.56 15.87
CA ILE A 312 2.62 7.51 14.40
C ILE A 312 3.89 6.74 14.06
N LEU A 313 5.00 7.05 14.74
CA LEU A 313 6.25 6.32 14.59
C LEU A 313 6.06 4.84 14.90
N THR A 314 5.46 4.53 16.06
CA THR A 314 5.17 3.15 16.48
C THR A 314 4.33 2.42 15.44
N TYR A 315 3.34 3.11 14.85
CA TYR A 315 2.51 2.54 13.79
C TYR A 315 3.31 2.24 12.53
N PHE A 316 4.12 3.20 12.07
CA PHE A 316 5.00 3.01 10.92
C PHE A 316 5.95 1.82 11.12
N LEU A 317 6.59 1.71 12.29
CA LEU A 317 7.53 0.64 12.59
C LEU A 317 6.87 -0.76 12.59
N LYS A 318 5.58 -0.87 12.91
CA LYS A 318 4.82 -2.14 12.82
C LYS A 318 4.65 -2.64 11.38
N PHE A 319 4.78 -1.76 10.38
CA PHE A 319 4.73 -2.15 8.97
C PHE A 319 6.07 -2.63 8.42
N ILE A 320 7.17 -2.41 9.13
CA ILE A 320 8.48 -2.88 8.69
C ILE A 320 8.46 -4.41 8.64
N PRO A 321 8.62 -5.01 7.45
CA PRO A 321 8.51 -6.46 7.33
C PRO A 321 9.72 -7.16 7.93
N THR A 322 9.51 -8.38 8.42
CA THR A 322 10.59 -9.29 8.82
C THR A 322 10.80 -10.35 7.74
N ARG A 323 12.02 -10.89 7.62
CA ARG A 323 12.32 -11.95 6.62
C ARG A 323 11.40 -13.17 6.73
N ASN A 324 10.96 -13.51 7.94
CA ASN A 324 10.09 -14.67 8.16
C ASN A 324 8.64 -14.40 7.75
N ALA A 325 8.23 -13.13 7.73
CA ALA A 325 6.88 -12.74 7.35
C ALA A 325 6.72 -12.62 5.83
N LEU A 326 7.79 -12.35 5.09
CA LEU A 326 7.73 -12.18 3.64
C LEU A 326 7.98 -13.47 2.87
N ASP A 327 7.37 -13.53 1.70
CA ASP A 327 7.73 -14.46 0.64
C ASP A 327 9.21 -14.26 0.24
N ARG A 328 9.90 -15.37 -0.06
CA ARG A 328 11.33 -15.39 -0.40
C ARG A 328 11.68 -14.45 -1.54
N TYR A 329 10.73 -14.23 -2.46
CA TYR A 329 10.87 -13.31 -3.59
C TYR A 329 11.24 -11.86 -3.17
N PHE A 330 10.83 -11.44 -1.97
CA PHE A 330 11.09 -10.11 -1.42
C PHE A 330 12.11 -10.10 -0.26
N ASN A 331 12.88 -11.17 -0.02
CA ASN A 331 13.81 -11.19 1.11
C ASN A 331 14.85 -10.05 1.10
N ARG A 332 15.37 -9.69 -0.09
CA ARG A 332 16.33 -8.56 -0.24
C ARG A 332 15.72 -7.22 0.14
N PHE A 333 14.42 -7.04 -0.09
CA PHE A 333 13.70 -5.82 0.27
C PHE A 333 13.83 -5.52 1.78
N VAL A 334 13.77 -6.55 2.63
CA VAL A 334 13.90 -6.39 4.08
C VAL A 334 15.27 -5.88 4.45
N ASP A 335 16.34 -6.52 3.95
CA ASP A 335 17.69 -6.20 4.40
C ASP A 335 18.18 -4.86 3.85
N ASP A 336 17.95 -4.61 2.58
CA ASP A 336 18.38 -3.39 1.91
C ASP A 336 17.50 -2.21 2.35
N GLY A 337 16.19 -2.44 2.53
CA GLY A 337 15.26 -1.47 3.06
C GLY A 337 15.54 -1.05 4.51
N LEU A 338 15.87 -2.00 5.39
CA LEU A 338 16.25 -1.70 6.77
C LEU A 338 17.54 -0.88 6.83
N LYS A 339 18.57 -1.26 6.07
CA LYS A 339 19.83 -0.49 5.98
C LYS A 339 19.59 0.94 5.53
N LEU A 340 18.71 1.15 4.55
CA LEU A 340 18.32 2.49 4.14
C LEU A 340 17.64 3.24 5.29
N LEU A 341 16.65 2.63 5.95
CA LEU A 341 15.92 3.26 7.06
C LEU A 341 16.80 3.66 8.25
N MET A 342 17.88 2.92 8.54
CA MET A 342 18.82 3.26 9.61
C MET A 342 19.35 4.70 9.53
N GLY A 343 19.51 5.25 8.32
CA GLY A 343 20.00 6.62 8.13
C GLY A 343 18.94 7.71 8.25
N PHE A 344 17.66 7.35 8.32
CA PHE A 344 16.54 8.32 8.31
C PHE A 344 15.73 8.31 9.61
N VAL A 345 15.51 7.14 10.19
CA VAL A 345 14.63 7.01 11.36
C VAL A 345 15.28 7.64 12.58
N LYS A 346 14.59 8.60 13.17
CA LYS A 346 14.92 9.18 14.47
C LYS A 346 13.89 8.73 15.51
N LEU A 347 14.33 8.60 16.76
CA LEU A 347 13.47 8.25 17.89
C LEU A 347 13.27 9.47 18.80
N PRO A 348 12.06 9.70 19.32
CA PRO A 348 11.80 10.76 20.28
C PRO A 348 12.32 10.33 21.65
N VAL A 349 13.22 11.09 22.24
CA VAL A 349 13.75 10.83 23.60
C VAL A 349 13.41 12.01 24.50
N SER A 350 13.03 11.70 25.73
CA SER A 350 12.75 12.71 26.76
C SER A 350 14.06 13.12 27.42
N ILE A 351 14.34 14.43 27.40
CA ILE A 351 15.54 15.03 28.00
C ILE A 351 15.08 16.06 29.02
N GLU A 352 15.66 15.98 30.21
CA GLU A 352 15.45 16.94 31.29
C GLU A 352 16.52 18.03 31.21
N ASN A 353 16.09 19.29 31.10
CA ASN A 353 16.99 20.45 31.12
C ASN A 353 17.52 20.71 32.53
N GLU A 354 18.54 21.57 32.65
CA GLU A 354 19.11 22.02 33.94
C GLU A 354 18.06 22.64 34.89
N LEU A 355 16.92 23.08 34.35
CA LEU A 355 15.79 23.66 35.08
C LEU A 355 14.71 22.62 35.47
N GLY A 356 14.93 21.33 35.23
CA GLY A 356 13.96 20.25 35.52
C GLY A 356 12.79 20.17 34.53
N GLN A 357 12.88 20.85 33.38
CA GLN A 357 11.85 20.81 32.34
C GLN A 357 12.16 19.69 31.35
N ILE A 358 11.17 18.83 31.09
CA ILE A 358 11.28 17.73 30.13
C ILE A 358 10.87 18.24 28.75
N HIS A 359 11.77 18.12 27.77
CA HIS A 359 11.44 18.30 26.37
C HIS A 359 11.72 17.02 25.57
N THR A 360 11.15 16.95 24.36
CA THR A 360 11.39 15.83 23.44
C THR A 360 12.45 16.24 22.43
N GLU A 361 13.47 15.42 22.25
CA GLU A 361 14.47 15.57 21.18
C GLU A 361 14.44 14.34 20.26
N TRP A 362 14.66 14.55 18.96
CA TRP A 362 14.69 13.49 17.96
C TRP A 362 16.12 13.08 17.64
N VAL A 363 16.55 11.95 18.20
CA VAL A 363 17.93 11.45 18.08
C VAL A 363 18.02 10.28 17.11
N GLN A 364 19.21 10.03 16.57
CA GLN A 364 19.44 8.89 15.68
C GLN A 364 19.31 7.56 16.44
N THR A 365 18.77 6.53 15.80
CA THR A 365 18.63 5.18 16.38
C THR A 365 19.96 4.62 16.90
N SER A 366 21.08 4.94 16.25
CA SER A 366 22.44 4.56 16.68
C SER A 366 22.86 5.16 18.02
N GLN A 367 22.21 6.24 18.46
CA GLN A 367 22.40 6.87 19.76
C GLN A 367 21.47 6.26 20.83
N CYS A 368 20.59 5.35 20.46
CA CYS A 368 19.63 4.74 21.37
C CYS A 368 20.08 3.36 21.86
N VAL A 369 19.76 3.06 23.12
CA VAL A 369 20.05 1.79 23.80
C VAL A 369 18.76 1.13 24.24
N LEU A 370 18.64 -0.15 23.91
CA LEU A 370 17.49 -0.97 24.24
C LEU A 370 17.69 -1.64 25.61
N VAL A 371 16.85 -1.26 26.56
CA VAL A 371 16.77 -1.83 27.91
C VAL A 371 15.30 -2.07 28.24
N LYS A 372 14.90 -3.35 28.36
CA LYS A 372 13.53 -3.73 28.70
C LYS A 372 13.26 -3.73 30.20
N ASP A 373 14.30 -3.98 30.99
CA ASP A 373 14.16 -4.13 32.43
C ASP A 373 14.00 -2.76 33.11
N PRO A 374 12.83 -2.46 33.72
CA PRO A 374 12.61 -1.20 34.41
C PRO A 374 13.51 -1.03 35.63
N PHE A 375 13.99 -2.12 36.26
CA PHE A 375 14.95 -2.02 37.37
C PHE A 375 16.29 -1.47 36.89
N VAL A 376 16.77 -1.89 35.72
CA VAL A 376 18.02 -1.37 35.15
C VAL A 376 17.89 0.13 34.86
N ARG A 377 16.75 0.58 34.34
CA ARG A 377 16.47 2.01 34.11
C ARG A 377 16.37 2.84 35.41
N LYS A 378 15.88 2.23 36.49
CA LYS A 378 15.84 2.86 37.83
C LYS A 378 17.24 2.98 38.44
N VAL A 379 18.08 1.96 38.29
CA VAL A 379 19.47 1.96 38.78
C VAL A 379 20.34 2.90 37.96
N LEU A 380 20.07 3.00 36.65
CA LEU A 380 20.78 3.85 35.70
C LEU A 380 19.82 4.85 35.03
N PRO A 381 19.46 5.95 35.73
CA PRO A 381 18.61 7.00 35.16
C PRO A 381 19.16 7.57 33.86
N GLN A 382 18.27 8.16 33.06
CA GLN A 382 18.59 8.68 31.72
C GLN A 382 19.70 9.74 31.76
N GLU A 383 19.75 10.57 32.81
CA GLU A 383 20.75 11.64 32.99
C GLU A 383 22.14 11.03 33.19
N LEU A 384 22.25 10.05 34.09
CA LEU A 384 23.49 9.34 34.38
C LEU A 384 23.97 8.55 33.16
N PHE A 385 23.04 7.89 32.46
CA PHE A 385 23.37 7.12 31.27
C PHE A 385 23.87 8.00 30.13
N CYS A 386 23.22 9.13 29.89
CA CYS A 386 23.63 10.10 28.88
C CYS A 386 25.00 10.70 29.22
N ALA A 387 25.25 11.08 30.47
CA ALA A 387 26.53 11.66 30.91
C ALA A 387 27.74 10.72 30.69
N HIS A 388 27.55 9.41 30.85
CA HIS A 388 28.65 8.43 30.76
C HIS A 388 28.79 7.75 29.39
N PHE A 389 27.71 7.65 28.61
CA PHE A 389 27.71 6.91 27.35
C PHE A 389 27.40 7.78 26.13
N ASN A 390 26.89 9.01 26.33
CA ASN A 390 26.34 9.86 25.26
C ASN A 390 25.30 9.09 24.43
N LYS A 391 24.39 8.41 25.13
CA LYS A 391 23.33 7.55 24.59
C LYS A 391 22.03 7.79 25.33
N TYR A 392 20.93 7.47 24.66
CA TYR A 392 19.57 7.61 25.18
C TYR A 392 18.86 6.26 25.26
N TYR A 393 17.95 6.08 26.21
CA TYR A 393 17.10 4.90 26.20
C TYR A 393 16.06 4.98 25.10
N VAL A 394 15.77 3.84 24.47
CA VAL A 394 14.59 3.71 23.60
C VAL A 394 13.33 3.93 24.47
N PRO A 395 12.36 4.74 24.01
CA PRO A 395 11.09 4.95 24.72
C PRO A 395 10.38 3.65 25.08
N GLU A 396 9.75 3.62 26.26
CA GLU A 396 9.06 2.41 26.77
C GLU A 396 7.94 1.96 25.85
N GLN A 397 7.19 2.90 25.27
CA GLN A 397 6.12 2.62 24.31
C GLN A 397 6.62 1.87 23.07
N LEU A 398 7.80 2.24 22.56
CA LEU A 398 8.40 1.55 21.41
C LEU A 398 8.88 0.15 21.78
N ILE A 399 9.35 -0.05 23.02
CA ILE A 399 9.81 -1.36 23.50
C ILE A 399 8.65 -2.32 23.70
N SER A 400 7.50 -1.84 24.18
CA SER A 400 6.33 -2.67 24.41
C SER A 400 5.61 -3.04 23.11
N GLU A 401 5.63 -2.16 22.11
CA GLU A 401 4.82 -2.31 20.90
C GLU A 401 5.58 -2.75 19.64
N CYS A 402 6.90 -2.58 19.58
CA CYS A 402 7.72 -2.96 18.42
C CYS A 402 8.56 -4.22 18.68
N ASP A 403 8.85 -4.95 17.60
CA ASP A 403 9.77 -6.10 17.65
C ASP A 403 11.20 -5.63 17.93
N GLU A 404 11.84 -6.25 18.92
CA GLU A 404 13.21 -5.91 19.34
C GLU A 404 14.21 -6.07 18.20
N ARG A 405 14.07 -7.11 17.37
CA ARG A 405 14.99 -7.34 16.26
C ARG A 405 14.89 -6.24 15.22
N THR A 406 13.70 -5.68 15.00
CA THR A 406 13.52 -4.51 14.14
C THR A 406 14.25 -3.29 14.71
N LEU A 407 14.10 -2.99 16.00
CA LEU A 407 14.79 -1.86 16.63
C LEU A 407 16.32 -2.00 16.58
N ILE A 408 16.85 -3.21 16.82
CA ILE A 408 18.28 -3.49 16.70
C ILE A 408 18.77 -3.29 15.26
N LYS A 409 18.02 -3.81 14.27
CA LYS A 409 18.36 -3.64 12.86
C LYS A 409 18.23 -2.19 12.37
N LEU A 410 17.42 -1.37 13.03
CA LEU A 410 17.37 0.07 12.79
C LEU A 410 18.56 0.82 13.39
N GLY A 411 19.38 0.17 14.23
CA GLY A 411 20.61 0.72 14.79
C GLY A 411 20.63 0.85 16.31
N CYS A 412 19.55 0.51 17.01
CA CYS A 412 19.53 0.56 18.48
C CYS A 412 20.46 -0.51 19.06
N ALA A 413 21.32 -0.13 20.01
CA ALA A 413 22.24 -1.08 20.63
C ALA A 413 21.58 -1.76 21.85
N PRO A 414 21.67 -3.10 22.00
CA PRO A 414 21.33 -3.72 23.28
C PRO A 414 22.36 -3.34 24.34
N LEU A 415 21.91 -3.13 25.59
CA LEU A 415 22.82 -2.81 26.69
C LEU A 415 23.82 -3.97 26.92
N GLN A 416 25.10 -3.69 26.74
CA GLN A 416 26.17 -4.65 26.97
C GLN A 416 26.59 -4.65 28.44
N PHE A 417 26.85 -5.83 29.00
CA PHE A 417 27.36 -5.96 30.37
C PHE A 417 28.69 -5.23 30.58
N SER A 418 29.53 -5.16 29.55
CA SER A 418 30.78 -4.38 29.54
C SER A 418 30.53 -2.88 29.81
N SER A 419 29.46 -2.31 29.27
CA SER A 419 29.08 -0.91 29.54
C SER A 419 28.75 -0.71 31.02
N ILE A 420 27.97 -1.62 31.61
CA ILE A 420 27.60 -1.57 33.03
C ILE A 420 28.86 -1.68 33.91
N THR A 421 29.74 -2.63 33.63
CA THR A 421 30.99 -2.79 34.40
C THR A 421 31.92 -1.58 34.26
N ARG A 422 31.96 -0.92 33.10
CA ARG A 422 32.71 0.34 32.91
C ARG A 422 32.18 1.44 33.81
N LEU A 423 30.86 1.63 33.83
CA LEU A 423 30.23 2.62 34.70
C LEU A 423 30.48 2.34 36.18
N ILE A 424 30.31 1.09 36.63
CA ILE A 424 30.57 0.71 38.02
C ILE A 424 32.02 1.00 38.40
N LYS A 425 32.98 0.67 37.51
CA LYS A 425 34.39 1.00 37.72
C LYS A 425 34.60 2.51 37.84
N GLU A 426 34.05 3.31 36.92
CA GLU A 426 34.18 4.77 36.92
C GLU A 426 33.61 5.41 38.20
N LEU A 427 32.40 5.02 38.61
CA LEU A 427 31.75 5.50 39.83
C LEU A 427 32.56 5.10 41.07
N TYR A 428 33.07 3.86 41.11
CA TYR A 428 33.94 3.41 42.20
C TYR A 428 35.25 4.22 42.26
N THR A 429 35.90 4.49 41.12
CA THR A 429 37.10 5.35 41.09
C THR A 429 36.83 6.79 41.50
N ARG A 430 35.70 7.39 41.10
CA ARG A 430 35.32 8.74 41.55
C ARG A 430 35.09 8.78 43.06
N HIS A 431 34.32 7.84 43.60
CA HIS A 431 34.13 7.77 45.05
C HIS A 431 35.42 7.47 45.81
N GLY A 432 36.32 6.65 45.25
CA GLY A 432 37.67 6.45 45.81
C GLY A 432 38.51 7.73 45.86
N GLN A 433 38.45 8.57 44.82
CA GLN A 433 39.13 9.86 44.75
C GLN A 433 38.49 10.93 45.66
N GLU A 434 37.16 10.95 45.80
CA GLU A 434 36.44 11.82 46.73
C GLU A 434 36.67 11.43 48.20
N HIS A 435 36.74 10.13 48.50
CA HIS A 435 37.10 9.66 49.83
C HIS A 435 38.55 9.99 50.19
N SER A 436 39.48 9.88 49.24
CA SER A 436 40.88 10.28 49.42
C SER A 436 41.03 11.79 49.66
N THR A 437 40.31 12.63 48.91
CA THR A 437 40.35 14.09 49.07
C THR A 437 39.67 14.55 50.37
N LYS A 438 38.57 13.91 50.80
CA LYS A 438 37.97 14.12 52.12
C LYS A 438 38.85 13.64 53.28
N THR A 439 39.59 12.54 53.13
CA THR A 439 40.54 12.12 54.19
C THR A 439 41.77 13.02 54.26
N SER A 440 42.23 13.59 53.15
CA SER A 440 43.30 14.60 53.17
C SER A 440 42.85 15.92 53.79
N SER A 441 41.61 16.38 53.54
CA SER A 441 41.09 17.61 54.15
C SER A 441 40.81 17.46 55.64
N ILE A 442 40.31 16.29 56.09
CA ILE A 442 40.12 15.98 57.52
C ILE A 442 41.47 15.82 58.24
N LYS A 443 42.52 15.35 57.56
CA LYS A 443 43.88 15.32 58.12
C LYS A 443 44.50 16.72 58.23
N GLN A 444 44.20 17.63 57.30
CA GLN A 444 44.66 19.03 57.39
C GLN A 444 43.90 19.84 58.46
N SER A 445 42.62 19.56 58.70
CA SER A 445 41.84 20.25 59.75
C SER A 445 42.10 19.74 61.18
N LYS A 446 42.88 18.66 61.35
CA LYS A 446 43.37 18.18 62.66
C LYS A 446 44.83 18.59 62.95
N LEU A 447 45.45 19.34 62.04
CA LEU A 447 46.83 19.81 62.10
C LEU A 447 46.94 21.35 62.19
N LEU A 448 45.81 22.03 62.39
CA LEU A 448 45.65 23.40 62.85
C LEU A 448 44.96 23.35 64.22
#